data_AF-A0A2E7DG19-F1
#
_entry.id   AF-A0A2E7DG19-F1
#
_cell.length_a   1.000
_cell.length_b   1.000
_cell.length_c   1.000
_cell.angle_alpha   90.00
_cell.angle_beta   90.00
_cell.angle_gamma   90.00
#
_symmetry.space_group_name_H-M   'P 1'
#
loop_
_entity.id
_entity.type
_entity.pdbx_description
1 polymer ?
#
loop_
_entity_poly.entity_id
_entity_poly.type
_entity_poly.pdbx_seq_one_letter_code
_entity_poly.pdbx_strand_id
1 'polypeptide(L)'
;MKVGKGYADYPSLAHSGPAYQIFVMTRAILPILLALLLTWPVHTDAAPLSDDDKDDIARIETYLNGITTMSSRFNQRSSTGNVASGLLYLSRPGRMRFEYDPPAQILLVADGLFLVYVDRELEQISNVPISRTPLRVLIDDDVNLISAYDIAAIDRRAGTLAIILTLKEDPDGGMVRLLFADKPLQLKQWLIRDARGVEVRVSLLDLQRGMKLDPTLFQINPHMFEDVESRP
;
A
#
# COMPACT_ATOMS: atom_id res chain seq x y z
N MET A 1 11.87 -35.37 -8.87
CA MET A 1 11.75 -34.04 -8.22
C MET A 1 11.72 -33.00 -9.32
N LYS A 2 10.53 -32.56 -9.75
CA LYS A 2 10.35 -31.60 -10.86
C LYS A 2 10.20 -30.20 -10.26
N VAL A 3 11.10 -29.29 -10.61
CA VAL A 3 11.00 -27.87 -10.23
C VAL A 3 9.91 -27.23 -11.11
N GLY A 4 8.94 -26.58 -10.49
CA GLY A 4 7.82 -25.95 -11.21
C GLY A 4 8.29 -24.72 -12.01
N LYS A 5 8.18 -24.78 -13.33
CA LYS A 5 8.11 -23.58 -14.18
C LYS A 5 6.68 -23.05 -14.09
N GLY A 6 6.48 -21.78 -13.71
CA GLY A 6 5.12 -21.26 -13.54
C GLY A 6 4.99 -19.76 -13.22
N TYR A 7 5.94 -18.91 -13.63
CA TYR A 7 5.85 -17.45 -13.45
C TYR A 7 6.45 -16.61 -14.60
N ALA A 8 6.91 -17.26 -15.68
CA ALA A 8 7.77 -16.61 -16.68
C ALA A 8 7.05 -16.14 -17.96
N ASP A 9 5.73 -16.33 -18.07
CA ASP A 9 4.98 -16.26 -19.33
C ASP A 9 3.66 -15.47 -19.24
N TYR A 10 3.60 -14.47 -18.36
CA TYR A 10 2.52 -13.47 -18.38
C TYR A 10 2.90 -12.34 -19.35
N PRO A 11 2.24 -12.20 -20.51
CA PRO A 11 2.52 -11.11 -21.42
C PRO A 11 2.14 -9.78 -20.77
N SER A 12 3.03 -8.78 -20.85
CA SER A 12 2.78 -7.44 -20.34
C SER A 12 1.78 -6.70 -21.25
N LEU A 13 0.50 -7.02 -21.11
CA LEU A 13 -0.59 -6.42 -21.87
C LEU A 13 -1.03 -5.07 -21.28
N ALA A 14 -1.46 -4.17 -22.16
CA ALA A 14 -1.62 -2.76 -21.84
C ALA A 14 -2.89 -2.45 -21.00
N HIS A 15 -2.66 -1.96 -19.78
CA HIS A 15 -3.06 -0.61 -19.34
C HIS A 15 -4.52 -0.16 -19.62
N SER A 16 -5.51 -0.84 -19.04
CA SER A 16 -6.92 -0.39 -19.13
C SER A 16 -7.80 -0.71 -17.91
N GLY A 17 -7.29 -0.42 -16.70
CA GLY A 17 -8.12 -0.24 -15.49
C GLY A 17 -8.04 1.20 -14.97
N PRO A 18 -9.00 1.69 -14.16
CA PRO A 18 -9.01 3.08 -13.67
C PRO A 18 -7.80 3.45 -12.80
N ALA A 19 -7.02 2.46 -12.34
CA ALA A 19 -5.76 2.68 -11.63
C ALA A 19 -4.58 3.08 -12.54
N TYR A 20 -4.59 2.73 -13.85
CA TYR A 20 -3.37 2.56 -14.65
C TYR A 20 -3.26 3.41 -15.93
N GLN A 21 -4.08 4.45 -16.08
CA GLN A 21 -3.97 5.34 -17.23
C GLN A 21 -2.71 6.23 -17.21
N ILE A 22 -2.04 6.25 -18.36
CA ILE A 22 -1.04 7.22 -18.86
C ILE A 22 0.45 6.94 -18.54
N PHE A 23 1.13 6.32 -19.51
CA PHE A 23 2.49 6.67 -19.90
C PHE A 23 2.56 6.80 -21.44
N VAL A 24 3.66 7.36 -21.95
CA VAL A 24 3.95 7.63 -23.38
C VAL A 24 3.21 8.83 -24.00
N MET A 25 3.88 9.98 -24.08
CA MET A 25 4.29 10.55 -25.37
C MET A 25 5.36 11.65 -25.23
N THR A 26 6.49 11.44 -25.89
CA THR A 26 7.63 12.37 -25.95
C THR A 26 7.27 13.65 -26.72
N ARG A 27 7.65 14.83 -26.21
CA ARG A 27 7.56 16.09 -26.97
C ARG A 27 8.94 16.72 -27.17
N ALA A 28 9.21 17.14 -28.40
CA ALA A 28 10.46 17.80 -28.79
C ALA A 28 10.50 19.28 -28.38
N ILE A 29 11.71 19.84 -28.43
CA ILE A 29 12.19 21.13 -27.88
C ILE A 29 12.60 22.02 -29.08
N LEU A 30 12.57 23.37 -29.16
CA LEU A 30 12.74 24.53 -28.25
C LEU A 30 11.79 25.68 -28.82
N PRO A 31 11.92 27.03 -28.65
CA PRO A 31 12.90 27.80 -27.89
C PRO A 31 12.45 29.00 -27.02
N ILE A 32 13.22 29.17 -25.93
CA ILE A 32 13.81 30.43 -25.40
C ILE A 32 12.89 31.61 -25.04
N LEU A 33 12.88 31.93 -23.74
CA LEU A 33 13.17 33.30 -23.30
C LEU A 33 13.96 33.28 -21.98
N LEU A 34 15.05 34.05 -21.96
CA LEU A 34 16.09 34.03 -20.92
C LEU A 34 15.77 35.01 -19.78
N ALA A 35 15.53 34.51 -18.57
CA ALA A 35 15.45 35.32 -17.35
C ALA A 35 16.36 34.72 -16.27
N LEU A 36 17.53 35.33 -16.06
CA LEU A 36 18.54 34.83 -15.13
C LEU A 36 18.22 35.23 -13.69
N LEU A 37 17.28 34.52 -13.06
CA LEU A 37 17.08 34.57 -11.61
C LEU A 37 17.99 33.51 -10.97
N LEU A 38 19.02 33.97 -10.23
CA LEU A 38 19.82 33.14 -9.35
C LEU A 38 18.99 32.75 -8.12
N THR A 39 18.03 31.84 -8.31
CA THR A 39 17.36 31.16 -7.19
C THR A 39 18.36 30.21 -6.55
N TRP A 40 18.95 30.61 -5.42
CA TRP A 40 19.59 29.65 -4.53
C TRP A 40 18.57 28.55 -4.20
N PRO A 41 18.89 27.27 -4.39
CA PRO A 41 18.00 26.20 -3.98
C PRO A 41 17.98 26.19 -2.45
N VAL A 42 16.90 26.72 -1.87
CA VAL A 42 16.58 26.55 -0.45
C VAL A 42 16.32 25.06 -0.25
N HIS A 43 17.38 24.33 0.10
CA HIS A 43 17.27 22.98 0.61
C HIS A 43 16.63 23.12 1.98
N THR A 44 15.32 22.94 2.05
CA THR A 44 14.60 22.83 3.30
C THR A 44 14.93 21.45 3.87
N ASP A 45 16.08 21.35 4.55
CA ASP A 45 16.42 20.17 5.34
C ASP A 45 15.26 19.89 6.30
N ALA A 46 14.80 18.63 6.32
CA ALA A 46 13.79 18.20 7.26
C ALA A 46 14.29 18.46 8.69
N ALA A 47 13.46 19.06 9.53
CA ALA A 47 13.83 19.33 10.91
C ALA A 47 14.24 18.02 11.62
N PRO A 48 15.33 18.02 12.41
CA PRO A 48 15.79 16.81 13.08
C PRO A 48 14.71 16.31 14.06
N LEU A 49 14.49 14.99 14.07
CA LEU A 49 13.51 14.34 14.95
C LEU A 49 13.82 14.66 16.42
N SER A 50 12.80 15.14 17.14
CA SER A 50 12.88 15.37 18.59
C SER A 50 12.93 14.04 19.35
N ASP A 51 13.20 14.09 20.66
CA ASP A 51 13.21 12.88 21.47
C ASP A 51 11.79 12.29 21.62
N ASP A 52 10.76 13.15 21.75
CA ASP A 52 9.34 12.73 21.70
C ASP A 52 8.98 12.01 20.37
N ASP A 53 9.59 12.42 19.25
CA ASP A 53 9.40 11.77 17.95
C ASP A 53 10.01 10.37 17.93
N LYS A 54 11.22 10.20 18.47
CA LYS A 54 11.90 8.89 18.57
C LYS A 54 11.12 7.93 19.46
N ASP A 55 10.60 8.41 20.59
CA ASP A 55 9.77 7.62 21.50
C ASP A 55 8.48 7.18 20.81
N ASP A 56 7.79 8.06 20.08
CA ASP A 56 6.58 7.70 19.33
C ASP A 56 6.85 6.73 18.17
N ILE A 57 7.99 6.89 17.47
CA ILE A 57 8.44 5.93 16.45
C ILE A 57 8.66 4.55 17.07
N ALA A 58 9.44 4.45 18.15
CA ALA A 58 9.72 3.19 18.82
C ALA A 58 8.44 2.51 19.35
N ARG A 59 7.47 3.29 19.83
CA ARG A 59 6.13 2.80 20.22
C ARG A 59 5.36 2.23 19.01
N ILE A 60 5.41 2.89 17.86
CA ILE A 60 4.76 2.46 16.61
C ILE A 60 5.43 1.19 16.07
N GLU A 61 6.76 1.13 16.01
CA GLU A 61 7.53 -0.05 15.59
C GLU A 61 7.22 -1.27 16.46
N THR A 62 7.31 -1.11 17.79
CA THR A 62 6.94 -2.14 18.78
C THR A 62 5.51 -2.63 18.56
N TYR A 63 4.57 -1.71 18.34
CA TYR A 63 3.17 -2.04 18.10
C TYR A 63 2.97 -2.82 16.79
N LEU A 64 3.59 -2.39 15.69
CA LEU A 64 3.45 -3.02 14.37
C LEU A 64 4.09 -4.40 14.36
N ASN A 65 5.30 -4.53 14.89
CA ASN A 65 6.02 -5.81 15.01
C ASN A 65 5.32 -6.81 15.94
N GLY A 66 4.49 -6.34 16.88
CA GLY A 66 3.59 -7.19 17.65
C GLY A 66 2.41 -7.80 16.87
N ILE A 67 2.22 -7.48 15.58
CA ILE A 67 1.09 -7.97 14.76
C ILE A 67 1.53 -9.11 13.82
N THR A 68 1.60 -10.34 14.31
CA THR A 68 1.89 -11.51 13.44
C THR A 68 0.72 -11.85 12.52
N THR A 69 -0.52 -11.78 13.03
CA THR A 69 -1.75 -11.94 12.27
C THR A 69 -2.80 -10.92 12.71
N MET A 70 -3.65 -10.51 11.78
CA MET A 70 -4.74 -9.57 12.01
C MET A 70 -5.92 -9.83 11.06
N SER A 71 -7.13 -9.56 11.54
CA SER A 71 -8.31 -9.42 10.70
C SER A 71 -9.15 -8.22 11.13
N SER A 72 -9.88 -7.63 10.20
CA SER A 72 -10.70 -6.44 10.42
C SER A 72 -11.74 -6.32 9.30
N ARG A 73 -12.93 -5.78 9.60
CA ARG A 73 -13.77 -5.19 8.55
C ARG A 73 -13.14 -3.86 8.15
N PHE A 74 -13.19 -3.48 6.87
CA PHE A 74 -12.65 -2.21 6.41
C PHE A 74 -13.70 -1.36 5.69
N ASN A 75 -13.52 -0.05 5.76
CA ASN A 75 -14.20 0.94 4.92
C ASN A 75 -13.14 1.76 4.16
N GLN A 76 -13.20 1.71 2.84
CA GLN A 76 -12.32 2.43 1.92
C GLN A 76 -13.02 3.67 1.35
N ARG A 77 -12.25 4.76 1.21
CA ARG A 77 -12.66 5.95 0.44
C ARG A 77 -11.47 6.50 -0.35
N SER A 78 -11.67 6.71 -1.65
CA SER A 78 -10.72 7.41 -2.52
C SER A 78 -11.02 8.91 -2.62
N SER A 79 -10.00 9.73 -2.90
CA SER A 79 -10.18 11.12 -3.32
C SER A 79 -10.95 11.26 -4.64
N THR A 80 -11.01 10.22 -5.47
CA THR A 80 -11.84 10.17 -6.69
C THR A 80 -13.33 9.95 -6.41
N GLY A 81 -13.73 9.81 -5.15
CA GLY A 81 -15.13 9.60 -4.74
C GLY A 81 -15.51 8.12 -4.55
N ASN A 82 -14.73 7.18 -5.11
CA ASN A 82 -14.98 5.75 -4.95
C ASN A 82 -14.99 5.34 -3.47
N VAL A 83 -15.98 4.55 -3.08
CA VAL A 83 -16.13 3.95 -1.75
C VAL A 83 -16.32 2.45 -1.87
N ALA A 84 -15.79 1.71 -0.90
CA ALA A 84 -16.02 0.28 -0.80
C ALA A 84 -15.85 -0.20 0.65
N SER A 85 -16.32 -1.40 0.95
CA SER A 85 -16.10 -2.08 2.22
C SER A 85 -15.72 -3.53 1.99
N GLY A 86 -15.30 -4.23 3.04
CA GLY A 86 -14.96 -5.64 2.93
C GLY A 86 -14.27 -6.21 4.16
N LEU A 87 -13.58 -7.33 3.95
CA LEU A 87 -12.76 -8.02 4.94
C LEU A 87 -11.27 -7.87 4.61
N LEU A 88 -10.50 -7.54 5.64
CA LEU A 88 -9.05 -7.53 5.64
C LEU A 88 -8.52 -8.73 6.42
N TYR A 89 -7.53 -9.39 5.83
CA TYR A 89 -6.68 -10.37 6.50
C TYR A 89 -5.22 -9.99 6.29
N LEU A 90 -4.39 -10.18 7.32
CA LEU A 90 -2.96 -9.86 7.30
C LEU A 90 -2.21 -10.95 8.05
N SER A 91 -1.13 -11.45 7.47
CA SER A 91 -0.23 -12.42 8.08
C SER A 91 1.21 -12.04 7.74
N ARG A 92 1.97 -11.55 8.72
CA ARG A 92 3.38 -11.20 8.54
C ARG A 92 4.24 -12.48 8.46
N PRO A 93 5.36 -12.45 7.72
CA PRO A 93 5.74 -11.43 6.74
C PRO A 93 4.97 -11.57 5.42
N GLY A 94 4.86 -10.45 4.70
CA GLY A 94 4.54 -10.34 3.28
C GLY A 94 3.10 -10.53 2.85
N ARG A 95 2.22 -11.13 3.67
CA ARG A 95 0.88 -11.53 3.22
C ARG A 95 -0.25 -10.63 3.71
N MET A 96 -1.13 -10.27 2.79
CA MET A 96 -2.33 -9.47 3.02
C MET A 96 -3.43 -9.87 2.04
N ARG A 97 -4.70 -9.71 2.43
CA ARG A 97 -5.87 -9.91 1.54
C ARG A 97 -6.93 -8.86 1.87
N PHE A 98 -7.41 -8.15 0.87
CA PHE A 98 -8.69 -7.44 0.90
C PHE A 98 -9.68 -8.20 0.02
N GLU A 99 -10.77 -8.63 0.65
CA GLU A 99 -11.93 -9.19 -0.03
C GLU A 99 -13.04 -8.16 0.04
N TYR A 100 -13.41 -7.61 -1.11
CA TYR A 100 -14.38 -6.53 -1.20
C TYR A 100 -15.82 -7.09 -1.13
N ASP A 101 -16.71 -6.35 -0.49
CA ASP A 101 -18.13 -6.70 -0.46
C ASP A 101 -18.78 -6.48 -1.85
N PRO A 102 -19.82 -7.25 -2.21
CA PRO A 102 -20.63 -7.00 -3.39
C PRO A 102 -21.21 -5.56 -3.41
N PRO A 103 -21.37 -4.94 -4.59
CA PRO A 103 -21.26 -5.54 -5.93
C PRO A 103 -19.83 -5.65 -6.47
N ALA A 104 -18.81 -5.09 -5.80
CA ALA A 104 -17.45 -5.09 -6.30
C ALA A 104 -16.87 -6.52 -6.33
N GLN A 105 -16.49 -7.01 -7.52
CA GLN A 105 -15.90 -8.35 -7.68
C GLN A 105 -14.36 -8.31 -7.63
N ILE A 106 -13.83 -7.49 -6.71
CA ILE A 106 -12.41 -7.18 -6.59
C ILE A 106 -11.78 -8.04 -5.49
N LEU A 107 -10.60 -8.58 -5.77
CA LEU A 107 -9.74 -9.24 -4.79
C LEU A 107 -8.34 -8.62 -4.87
N LEU A 108 -7.81 -8.17 -3.73
CA LEU A 108 -6.45 -7.64 -3.63
C LEU A 108 -5.65 -8.51 -2.67
N VAL A 109 -4.57 -9.15 -3.14
CA VAL A 109 -3.74 -10.07 -2.34
C VAL A 109 -2.27 -9.67 -2.42
N ALA A 110 -1.61 -9.53 -1.28
CA ALA A 110 -0.15 -9.57 -1.21
C ALA A 110 0.29 -11.01 -0.93
N ASP A 111 1.12 -11.59 -1.80
CA ASP A 111 1.59 -12.99 -1.71
C ASP A 111 2.97 -13.14 -1.03
N GLY A 112 3.65 -12.01 -0.79
CA GLY A 112 5.01 -11.90 -0.27
C GLY A 112 6.00 -11.24 -1.23
N LEU A 113 5.68 -11.18 -2.53
CA LEU A 113 6.49 -10.53 -3.57
C LEU A 113 5.70 -9.45 -4.32
N PHE A 114 4.44 -9.74 -4.63
CA PHE A 114 3.57 -8.87 -5.40
C PHE A 114 2.31 -8.51 -4.62
N LEU A 115 1.86 -7.28 -4.81
CA LEU A 115 0.47 -6.89 -4.63
C LEU A 115 -0.27 -7.19 -5.93
N VAL A 116 -1.20 -8.13 -5.86
CA VAL A 116 -1.98 -8.64 -6.99
C VAL A 116 -3.41 -8.15 -6.87
N TYR A 117 -3.81 -7.30 -7.81
CA TYR A 117 -5.18 -6.84 -7.99
C TYR A 117 -5.88 -7.73 -9.02
N VAL A 118 -6.98 -8.34 -8.63
CA VAL A 118 -7.83 -9.16 -9.48
C VAL A 118 -9.20 -8.51 -9.60
N ASP A 119 -9.60 -8.23 -10.84
CA ASP A 119 -10.94 -7.78 -11.21
C ASP A 119 -11.66 -8.92 -11.91
N ARG A 120 -12.67 -9.51 -11.27
CA ARG A 120 -13.41 -10.65 -11.84
C ARG A 120 -14.53 -10.22 -12.78
N GLU A 121 -14.93 -8.96 -12.78
CA GLU A 121 -15.92 -8.44 -13.71
C GLU A 121 -15.27 -8.16 -15.08
N LEU A 122 -14.01 -7.73 -15.07
CA LEU A 122 -13.21 -7.48 -16.27
C LEU A 122 -12.28 -8.64 -16.68
N GLU A 123 -12.24 -9.72 -15.88
CA GLU A 123 -11.33 -10.88 -16.04
C GLU A 123 -9.84 -10.47 -16.11
N GLN A 124 -9.45 -9.47 -15.31
CA GLN A 124 -8.12 -8.88 -15.30
C GLN A 124 -7.32 -9.18 -14.03
N ILE A 125 -6.02 -9.43 -14.21
CA ILE A 125 -5.04 -9.52 -13.12
C ILE A 125 -3.95 -8.47 -13.37
N SER A 126 -3.59 -7.72 -12.33
CA SER A 126 -2.51 -6.73 -12.34
C SER A 126 -1.58 -6.96 -11.15
N ASN A 127 -0.27 -6.94 -11.39
CA ASN A 127 0.76 -7.22 -10.38
C ASN A 127 1.67 -6.00 -10.19
N VAL A 128 1.93 -5.61 -8.94
CA VAL A 128 2.90 -4.56 -8.58
C VAL A 128 3.84 -5.12 -7.51
N PRO A 129 5.18 -4.97 -7.61
CA PRO A 129 6.09 -5.39 -6.55
C PRO A 129 5.74 -4.71 -5.23
N ILE A 130 5.41 -5.49 -4.18
CA ILE A 130 4.92 -4.94 -2.90
C ILE A 130 5.97 -4.03 -2.24
N SER A 131 7.26 -4.33 -2.47
CA SER A 131 8.40 -3.56 -1.99
C SER A 131 8.43 -2.11 -2.45
N ARG A 132 7.79 -1.78 -3.58
CA ARG A 132 7.66 -0.42 -4.13
C ARG A 132 6.38 0.30 -3.68
N THR A 133 5.63 -0.27 -2.74
CA THR A 133 4.41 0.35 -2.22
C THR A 133 4.64 0.81 -0.79
N PRO A 134 4.26 2.05 -0.41
CA PRO A 134 4.30 2.48 0.99
C PRO A 134 3.50 1.56 1.94
N LEU A 135 2.53 0.81 1.41
CA LEU A 135 1.72 -0.19 2.14
C LEU A 135 2.57 -1.30 2.79
N ARG A 136 3.80 -1.57 2.31
CA ARG A 136 4.68 -2.60 2.88
C ARG A 136 4.96 -2.44 4.37
N VAL A 137 4.84 -1.23 4.93
CA VAL A 137 5.00 -0.93 6.36
C VAL A 137 4.10 -1.79 7.27
N LEU A 138 2.98 -2.30 6.75
CA LEU A 138 2.07 -3.16 7.49
C LEU A 138 2.46 -4.65 7.47
N ILE A 139 3.37 -5.06 6.58
CA ILE A 139 3.63 -6.46 6.23
C ILE A 139 5.11 -6.86 6.08
N ASP A 140 6.06 -5.93 6.20
CA ASP A 140 7.49 -6.26 6.29
C ASP A 140 7.77 -7.30 7.40
N ASP A 141 8.92 -7.97 7.40
CA ASP A 141 9.24 -8.93 8.48
C ASP A 141 9.57 -8.21 9.78
N ASP A 142 10.45 -7.21 9.70
CA ASP A 142 10.75 -6.23 10.75
C ASP A 142 10.41 -4.82 10.27
N VAL A 143 9.62 -4.07 11.04
CA VAL A 143 9.36 -2.64 10.80
C VAL A 143 10.39 -1.82 11.55
N ASN A 144 11.39 -1.36 10.82
CA ASN A 144 12.28 -0.27 11.23
C ASN A 144 12.01 0.95 10.35
N LEU A 145 11.26 1.89 10.90
CA LEU A 145 10.79 3.10 10.20
C LEU A 145 11.96 4.02 9.89
N ILE A 146 12.90 4.17 10.81
CA ILE A 146 14.05 5.07 10.64
C ILE A 146 14.97 4.57 9.51
N SER A 147 15.16 3.26 9.34
CA SER A 147 15.99 2.74 8.26
C SER A 147 15.32 2.78 6.88
N ALA A 148 14.03 2.42 6.80
CA ALA A 148 13.34 2.22 5.52
C ALA A 148 12.60 3.45 4.99
N TYR A 149 12.25 4.41 5.85
CA TYR A 149 11.37 5.53 5.51
C TYR A 149 11.97 6.89 5.89
N ASP A 150 11.60 7.89 5.11
CA ASP A 150 11.65 9.29 5.52
C ASP A 150 10.35 9.65 6.24
N ILE A 151 10.51 10.28 7.41
CA ILE A 151 9.41 10.60 8.33
C ILE A 151 9.02 12.05 8.10
N ALA A 152 8.02 12.27 7.27
CA ALA A 152 7.62 13.61 6.82
C ALA A 152 6.88 14.42 7.91
N ALA A 153 6.15 13.74 8.81
CA ALA A 153 5.48 14.37 9.94
C ALA A 153 5.07 13.33 11.00
N ILE A 154 5.05 13.76 12.27
CA ILE A 154 4.35 13.09 13.36
C ILE A 154 3.30 14.06 13.94
N ASP A 155 2.03 13.73 13.78
CA ASP A 155 0.91 14.52 14.28
C ASP A 155 0.38 13.95 15.60
N ARG A 156 0.50 14.74 16.67
CA ARG A 156 -0.07 14.45 17.99
C ARG A 156 -1.35 15.26 18.17
N ARG A 157 -2.45 14.60 18.54
CA ARG A 157 -3.74 15.24 18.90
C ARG A 157 -4.34 14.52 20.12
N ALA A 158 -5.35 15.12 20.74
CA ALA A 158 -6.05 14.50 21.86
C ALA A 158 -6.56 13.09 21.48
N GLY A 159 -6.02 12.06 22.13
CA GLY A 159 -6.36 10.64 21.91
C GLY A 159 -5.90 10.03 20.57
N THR A 160 -5.11 10.72 19.75
CA THR A 160 -4.63 10.18 18.46
C THR A 160 -3.19 10.57 18.14
N LEU A 161 -2.48 9.63 17.52
CA LEU A 161 -1.13 9.78 17.00
C LEU A 161 -1.15 9.38 15.53
N ALA A 162 -0.48 10.12 14.66
CA ALA A 162 -0.30 9.74 13.26
C ALA A 162 1.12 10.01 12.79
N ILE A 163 1.60 9.18 11.87
CA ILE A 163 2.90 9.32 11.22
C ILE A 163 2.73 9.31 9.71
N ILE A 164 3.46 10.17 9.00
CA ILE A 164 3.54 10.18 7.53
C ILE A 164 4.92 9.67 7.12
N LEU A 165 4.92 8.68 6.23
CA LEU A 165 6.09 7.92 5.81
C LEU A 165 6.17 7.88 4.27
N THR A 166 7.38 8.10 3.75
CA THR A 166 7.74 7.92 2.33
C THR A 166 8.92 6.97 2.23
N LEU A 167 8.98 6.12 1.20
CA LEU A 167 10.06 5.13 1.05
C LEU A 167 11.37 5.83 0.67
N LYS A 168 12.47 5.55 1.38
CA LYS A 168 13.80 6.11 1.06
C LYS A 168 14.34 5.65 -0.29
N GLU A 169 14.01 4.41 -0.68
CA GLU A 169 14.44 3.82 -1.95
C GLU A 169 13.57 4.28 -3.16
N ASP A 170 12.40 4.86 -2.89
CA ASP A 170 11.44 5.31 -3.91
C ASP A 170 10.62 6.51 -3.38
N PRO A 171 11.24 7.70 -3.23
CA PRO A 171 10.58 8.85 -2.62
C PRO A 171 9.44 9.43 -3.47
N ASP A 172 9.48 9.20 -4.78
CA ASP A 172 8.42 9.60 -5.73
C ASP A 172 7.27 8.56 -5.78
N GLY A 173 7.46 7.34 -5.25
CA GLY A 173 6.47 6.26 -5.18
C GLY A 173 5.24 6.55 -4.31
N GLY A 174 5.20 7.71 -3.64
CA GLY A 174 4.08 8.19 -2.86
C GLY A 174 4.34 8.16 -1.34
N MET A 175 3.27 8.26 -0.56
CA MET A 175 3.35 8.22 0.91
C MET A 175 2.26 7.35 1.54
N VAL A 176 2.54 6.89 2.76
CA VAL A 176 1.54 6.31 3.66
C VAL A 176 1.45 7.15 4.94
N ARG A 177 0.22 7.49 5.34
CA ARG A 177 -0.09 8.03 6.65
C ARG A 177 -0.76 6.94 7.49
N LEU A 178 -0.13 6.54 8.59
CA LEU A 178 -0.75 5.66 9.59
C LEU A 178 -1.40 6.51 10.68
N LEU A 179 -2.62 6.16 11.09
CA LEU A 179 -3.37 6.83 12.17
C LEU A 179 -3.74 5.82 13.26
N PHE A 180 -3.35 6.16 14.49
CA PHE A 180 -3.55 5.37 15.70
C PHE A 180 -4.44 6.13 16.69
N ALA A 181 -5.22 5.38 17.47
CA ALA A 181 -5.65 5.86 18.78
C ALA A 181 -4.42 5.85 19.71
N ASP A 182 -4.17 6.94 20.44
CA ASP A 182 -3.03 7.06 21.36
C ASP A 182 -3.49 6.74 22.80
N LYS A 183 -3.04 5.59 23.30
CA LYS A 183 -3.26 4.99 24.65
C LYS A 183 -4.63 4.30 24.84
N PRO A 184 -4.70 2.95 24.73
CA PRO A 184 -3.66 2.06 24.22
C PRO A 184 -3.38 2.32 22.74
N LEU A 185 -2.13 2.17 22.29
CA LEU A 185 -1.79 2.38 20.89
C LEU A 185 -2.51 1.33 20.02
N GLN A 186 -3.33 1.79 19.07
CA GLN A 186 -4.10 0.92 18.17
C GLN A 186 -4.24 1.58 16.80
N LEU A 187 -3.77 0.91 15.74
CA LEU A 187 -4.01 1.32 14.36
C LEU A 187 -5.52 1.37 14.10
N LYS A 188 -6.01 2.50 13.59
CA LYS A 188 -7.42 2.73 13.24
C LYS A 188 -7.62 2.94 11.76
N GLN A 189 -6.61 3.44 11.07
CA GLN A 189 -6.70 3.80 9.66
C GLN A 189 -5.31 3.94 9.07
N TRP A 190 -5.19 3.72 7.76
CA TRP A 190 -4.12 4.32 6.98
C TRP A 190 -4.69 5.08 5.78
N LEU A 191 -3.84 5.91 5.17
CA LEU A 191 -4.08 6.58 3.90
C LEU A 191 -2.83 6.39 3.04
N ILE A 192 -3.00 5.91 1.82
CA ILE A 192 -1.95 5.92 0.79
C ILE A 192 -2.25 7.11 -0.12
N ARG A 193 -1.21 7.83 -0.55
CA ARG A 193 -1.28 8.78 -1.66
C ARG A 193 -0.26 8.39 -2.73
N ASP A 194 -0.71 8.22 -3.97
CA ASP A 194 0.18 7.90 -5.11
C ASP A 194 0.91 9.15 -5.64
N ALA A 195 1.85 8.94 -6.56
CA ALA A 195 2.62 9.99 -7.23
C ALA A 195 1.76 11.04 -7.98
N ARG A 196 0.50 10.72 -8.30
CA ARG A 196 -0.45 11.62 -8.97
C ARG A 196 -1.34 12.38 -7.98
N GLY A 197 -1.18 12.15 -6.68
CA GLY A 197 -2.00 12.75 -5.63
C GLY A 197 -3.33 12.05 -5.38
N VAL A 198 -3.57 10.87 -5.96
CA VAL A 198 -4.77 10.06 -5.65
C VAL A 198 -4.62 9.49 -4.25
N GLU A 199 -5.56 9.80 -3.36
CA GLU A 199 -5.59 9.27 -2.00
C GLU A 199 -6.53 8.07 -1.91
N VAL A 200 -6.11 7.03 -1.18
CA VAL A 200 -6.97 5.92 -0.75
C VAL A 200 -6.85 5.78 0.76
N ARG A 201 -7.94 6.08 1.47
CA ARG A 201 -8.06 5.96 2.92
C ARG A 201 -8.77 4.66 3.26
N VAL A 202 -8.21 3.86 4.16
CA VAL A 202 -8.81 2.62 4.67
C VAL A 202 -8.95 2.72 6.18
N SER A 203 -10.18 2.77 6.67
CA SER A 203 -10.53 2.76 8.09
C SER A 203 -10.81 1.33 8.54
N LEU A 204 -10.31 0.95 9.72
CA LEU A 204 -10.37 -0.40 10.29
C LEU A 204 -11.45 -0.48 11.36
N LEU A 205 -12.31 -1.50 11.26
CA LEU A 205 -13.41 -1.80 12.16
C LEU A 205 -13.21 -3.20 12.75
N ASP A 206 -13.52 -3.33 14.04
CA ASP A 206 -13.45 -4.60 14.79
C ASP A 206 -12.13 -5.36 14.62
N LEU A 207 -11.02 -4.61 14.66
CA LEU A 207 -9.67 -5.13 14.47
C LEU A 207 -9.30 -6.15 15.56
N GLN A 208 -9.10 -7.39 15.15
CA GLN A 208 -8.62 -8.50 15.97
C GLN A 208 -7.19 -8.89 15.56
N ARG A 209 -6.42 -9.51 16.47
CA ARG A 209 -5.03 -9.94 16.22
C ARG A 209 -4.76 -11.32 16.82
N GLY A 210 -3.69 -11.96 16.35
CA GLY A 210 -3.18 -13.21 16.94
C GLY A 210 -4.05 -14.45 16.69
N MET A 211 -5.03 -14.36 15.79
CA MET A 211 -5.80 -15.53 15.34
C MET A 211 -4.98 -16.40 14.39
N LYS A 212 -5.31 -17.70 14.34
CA LYS A 212 -4.88 -18.56 13.24
C LYS A 212 -5.64 -18.19 11.98
N LEU A 213 -4.92 -17.86 10.91
CA LEU A 213 -5.45 -17.67 9.57
C LEU A 213 -5.10 -18.88 8.71
N ASP A 214 -5.97 -19.23 7.76
CA ASP A 214 -5.66 -20.29 6.80
C ASP A 214 -4.64 -19.77 5.76
N PRO A 215 -3.49 -20.44 5.55
CA PRO A 215 -2.50 -20.02 4.57
C PRO A 215 -3.04 -19.91 3.12
N THR A 216 -4.11 -20.64 2.79
CA THR A 216 -4.74 -20.60 1.46
C THR A 216 -5.44 -19.28 1.16
N LEU A 217 -5.80 -18.47 2.18
CA LEU A 217 -6.38 -17.13 1.99
C LEU A 217 -5.49 -16.20 1.14
N PHE A 218 -4.19 -16.41 1.18
CA PHE A 218 -3.20 -15.58 0.49
C PHE A 218 -2.68 -16.21 -0.81
N GLN A 219 -3.28 -17.32 -1.24
CA GLN A 219 -2.97 -17.96 -2.50
C GLN A 219 -3.91 -17.44 -3.60
N ILE A 220 -3.37 -17.31 -4.80
CA ILE A 220 -4.10 -16.90 -6.00
C ILE A 220 -4.06 -18.07 -6.97
N ASN A 221 -5.22 -18.47 -7.50
CA ASN A 221 -5.26 -19.48 -8.54
C ASN A 221 -4.85 -18.82 -9.88
N PRO A 222 -3.71 -19.20 -10.50
CA PRO A 222 -3.27 -18.59 -11.75
C PRO A 222 -4.22 -18.88 -12.92
N HIS A 223 -5.00 -19.97 -12.84
CA HIS A 223 -5.93 -20.41 -13.88
C HIS A 223 -7.38 -19.92 -13.65
N MET A 224 -7.59 -18.94 -12.76
CA MET A 224 -8.94 -18.56 -12.28
C MET A 224 -9.90 -18.00 -13.34
N PHE A 225 -9.43 -17.73 -14.55
CA PHE A 225 -10.22 -17.30 -15.71
C PHE A 225 -10.18 -18.29 -16.88
N GLU A 226 -9.32 -19.31 -16.85
CA GLU A 226 -9.18 -20.29 -17.96
C GLU A 226 -10.40 -21.22 -18.08
N ASP A 227 -11.12 -21.45 -16.99
CA ASP A 227 -12.34 -22.27 -16.99
C ASP A 227 -13.51 -21.62 -17.77
N VAL A 228 -13.49 -20.30 -18.02
CA VAL A 228 -14.61 -19.56 -18.64
C VAL A 228 -14.76 -19.90 -20.12
N GLU A 229 -13.65 -20.03 -20.84
CA GLU A 229 -13.61 -20.32 -22.28
C GLU A 229 -13.95 -21.80 -22.61
N SER A 230 -14.08 -22.65 -21.58
CA SER A 230 -14.41 -24.08 -21.70
C SER A 230 -15.91 -24.43 -21.59
N ARG A 231 -16.78 -23.43 -21.36
CA ARG A 231 -18.23 -23.65 -21.23
C ARG A 231 -18.90 -23.80 -22.61
N PRO A 232 -19.61 -24.92 -22.88
CA PRO A 232 -20.38 -25.13 -24.11
C PRO A 232 -21.73 -24.39 -24.11
#